data_AF-A0A1E1M7S3-F1
#
_entry.id   AF-A0A1E1M7S3-F1
#
_cell.length_a   1.000
_cell.length_b   1.000
_cell.length_c   1.000
_cell.angle_alpha   90.00
_cell.angle_beta   90.00
_cell.angle_gamma   90.00
#
_symmetry.space_group_name_H-M   'P 1'
#
loop_
_entity.id
_entity.type
_entity.pdbx_description
1 polymer ?
#
loop_
_entity_poly.entity_id
_entity_poly.type
_entity_poly.pdbx_seq_one_letter_code
_entity_poly.pdbx_strand_id
1 'polypeptide(L)'
;MRFTSLLSAVICLLLNAIFVSAGPGGYVQLANLTPYDWKLKSIHSYHMRWDFRDTIPAGTTKEQYFEWKKDHGPNGDCGAEATYELVGSPEPASFTVQARQNNGKHIDIQYGDALSSLGNPVGSLFTLGCTKDGTVLFVLAGNETGSYVSSNPPVAWMQATFPTIGQKSLREIAMPASHDAGMSQITRIYYGTAHNTQTQSVHVYRQLIYGARWFDIRPAHRQGTWYTNHLFGKLGAFGRTIHDIIEDVNRFTAEHPGELIVLDLTHEMERLRWRPRLTAEKWQELYDLLYNGLDDIWMADQDSMPEDLSAVPISTFVQPGSRSAVLVRIPDHAPEDILRSSAVQKRDIAMGDALIEDGSSKTAIDERLDVNVPIEDRYSNTAIDEPLDINAPNIVLVPGDYPLEVSEDENLETPDNSTLSPLLDFPLLPPPKPPTVLKPAFIHARRLATAGEYSDTDSPSFLELDQLLKLARLRPEPKSRIHKSTWTITQRTKDVIDIGNSATSIISKAVPAHRRLFSMIWKGLKGTTYPNLIEVDDIHDSQVTALCVAINHYFGRGLDMAGVKILGKRRMVMIKGRSAEEGKSEKLGWLGKGVVLFANGLTSAIKNMNPRSCLTERWCGMMTTDT
;
A
#
# COMPACT_ATOMS: atom_id res chain seq x y z
N MET A 1 -56.77 -4.14 44.34
CA MET A 1 -56.74 -3.20 43.19
C MET A 1 -55.55 -2.21 43.25
N ARG A 2 -54.33 -2.64 43.61
CA ARG A 2 -53.12 -1.77 43.56
C ARG A 2 -51.92 -2.37 42.82
N PHE A 3 -52.02 -3.63 42.37
CA PHE A 3 -50.96 -4.31 41.61
C PHE A 3 -51.10 -4.13 40.08
N THR A 4 -52.29 -3.83 39.57
CA THR A 4 -52.54 -3.68 38.13
C THR A 4 -52.09 -2.31 37.59
N SER A 5 -52.06 -1.26 38.43
CA SER A 5 -51.63 0.07 38.00
C SER A 5 -50.10 0.23 37.94
N LEU A 6 -49.35 -0.47 38.81
CA LEU A 6 -47.89 -0.46 38.77
C LEU A 6 -47.36 -1.25 37.56
N LEU A 7 -47.98 -2.39 37.24
CA LEU A 7 -47.60 -3.20 36.09
C LEU A 7 -47.89 -2.48 34.77
N SER A 8 -49.03 -1.77 34.67
CA SER A 8 -49.34 -0.93 33.49
C SER A 8 -48.40 0.28 33.37
N ALA A 9 -47.97 0.87 34.47
CA ALA A 9 -47.02 1.99 34.44
C ALA A 9 -45.60 1.54 34.02
N VAL A 10 -45.15 0.36 34.45
CA VAL A 10 -43.86 -0.22 34.01
C VAL A 10 -43.93 -0.67 32.55
N ILE A 11 -45.04 -1.26 32.12
CA ILE A 11 -45.26 -1.62 30.71
C ILE A 11 -45.34 -0.36 29.83
N CYS A 12 -45.99 0.72 30.28
CA CYS A 12 -46.02 1.99 29.55
C CYS A 12 -44.67 2.74 29.55
N LEU A 13 -43.82 2.57 30.57
CA LEU A 13 -42.44 3.08 30.58
C LEU A 13 -41.52 2.28 29.65
N LEU A 14 -41.74 0.96 29.54
CA LEU A 14 -41.05 0.10 28.60
C LEU A 14 -41.55 0.28 27.15
N LEU A 15 -42.81 0.67 26.94
CA LEU A 15 -43.39 0.95 25.61
C LEU A 15 -43.15 2.39 25.12
N ASN A 16 -42.84 3.35 26.00
CA ASN A 16 -42.46 4.73 25.63
C ASN A 16 -40.95 5.00 25.65
N ALA A 17 -40.13 3.99 25.97
CA ALA A 17 -38.78 3.96 25.44
C ALA A 17 -38.91 3.71 23.93
N ILE A 18 -39.22 4.77 23.18
CA ILE A 18 -38.81 4.85 21.78
C ILE A 18 -37.29 4.72 21.88
N PHE A 19 -36.81 3.48 21.74
CA PHE A 19 -35.47 3.25 21.26
C PHE A 19 -35.44 3.96 19.91
N VAL A 20 -35.05 5.23 19.91
CA VAL A 20 -34.36 5.78 18.76
C VAL A 20 -33.09 4.96 18.73
N SER A 21 -33.19 3.77 18.14
CA SER A 21 -32.03 3.06 17.65
C SER A 21 -31.32 4.10 16.80
N ALA A 22 -30.17 4.58 17.26
CA ALA A 22 -29.25 5.27 16.38
C ALA A 22 -29.18 4.42 15.11
N GLY A 23 -29.34 5.06 13.96
CA GLY A 23 -29.20 4.38 12.70
C GLY A 23 -27.82 3.77 12.59
N PRO A 24 -27.62 2.80 11.67
CA PRO A 24 -26.27 2.37 11.36
C PRO A 24 -25.49 3.61 10.91
N GLY A 25 -24.40 3.90 11.60
CA GLY A 25 -23.58 5.08 11.38
C GLY A 25 -22.12 4.73 11.51
N GLY A 26 -21.27 5.65 11.08
CA GLY A 26 -19.83 5.46 11.01
C GLY A 26 -19.14 6.76 10.66
N TYR A 27 -17.88 6.65 10.25
CA TYR A 27 -17.05 7.81 10.02
C TYR A 27 -16.28 7.68 8.71
N VAL A 28 -16.07 8.80 8.02
CA VAL A 28 -15.08 8.94 6.96
C VAL A 28 -13.95 9.80 7.49
N GLN A 29 -12.74 9.25 7.51
CA GLN A 29 -11.52 10.00 7.73
C GLN A 29 -11.06 10.57 6.38
N LEU A 30 -11.11 11.89 6.24
CA LEU A 30 -10.64 12.62 5.08
C LEU A 30 -9.21 13.12 5.34
N ALA A 31 -8.23 12.58 4.63
CA ALA A 31 -6.82 12.95 4.77
C ALA A 31 -6.35 13.76 3.55
N ASN A 32 -6.34 15.10 3.71
CA ASN A 32 -5.86 16.02 2.69
C ASN A 32 -4.34 16.17 2.79
N LEU A 33 -3.63 15.34 2.04
CA LEU A 33 -2.17 15.34 1.97
C LEU A 33 -1.67 15.91 0.64
N THR A 34 -2.49 16.77 0.04
CA THR A 34 -2.18 17.55 -1.16
C THR A 34 -1.70 18.96 -0.74
N PRO A 35 -1.12 19.76 -1.67
CA PRO A 35 -0.76 21.14 -1.37
C PRO A 35 -1.95 22.11 -1.42
N TYR A 36 -3.16 21.62 -1.73
CA TYR A 36 -4.36 22.42 -1.95
C TYR A 36 -5.38 22.21 -0.86
N ASP A 37 -6.07 23.27 -0.46
CA ASP A 37 -7.22 23.15 0.44
C ASP A 37 -8.37 22.46 -0.31
N TRP A 38 -9.04 21.52 0.35
CA TRP A 38 -10.28 20.94 -0.19
C TRP A 38 -11.44 21.80 0.29
N LYS A 39 -12.19 22.39 -0.64
CA LYS A 39 -13.39 23.14 -0.30
C LYS A 39 -14.64 22.40 -0.73
N LEU A 40 -15.62 22.35 0.17
CA LEU A 40 -16.90 21.73 -0.09
C LEU A 40 -17.65 22.59 -1.12
N LYS A 41 -17.88 22.01 -2.30
CA LYS A 41 -18.56 22.65 -3.44
C LYS A 41 -20.06 22.40 -3.39
N SER A 42 -20.46 21.19 -3.02
CA SER A 42 -21.86 20.81 -2.87
C SER A 42 -22.02 19.72 -1.82
N ILE A 43 -23.18 19.71 -1.17
CA ILE A 43 -23.59 18.65 -0.25
C ILE A 43 -25.09 18.41 -0.40
N HIS A 44 -25.46 17.14 -0.44
CA HIS A 44 -26.86 16.71 -0.52
C HIS A 44 -27.04 15.43 0.28
N SER A 45 -28.20 15.25 0.90
CA SER A 45 -28.52 13.99 1.58
C SER A 45 -30.01 13.73 1.60
N TYR A 46 -30.37 12.45 1.56
CA TYR A 46 -31.73 11.96 1.65
C TYR A 46 -31.77 10.78 2.64
N HIS A 47 -32.65 10.87 3.65
CA HIS A 47 -32.73 9.92 4.78
C HIS A 47 -31.40 9.64 5.50
N MET A 48 -30.49 10.61 5.52
CA MET A 48 -29.21 10.51 6.22
C MET A 48 -28.94 11.73 7.10
N ARG A 49 -28.13 11.53 8.14
CA ARG A 49 -27.30 12.57 8.76
C ARG A 49 -25.98 12.58 8.01
N TRP A 50 -25.64 13.73 7.46
CA TRP A 50 -24.55 13.87 6.50
C TRP A 50 -23.96 15.28 6.63
N ASP A 51 -23.05 15.43 7.60
CA ASP A 51 -22.48 16.72 7.96
C ASP A 51 -21.00 16.71 7.55
N PHE A 52 -20.59 17.57 6.61
CA PHE A 52 -19.20 17.67 6.14
C PHE A 52 -18.63 19.08 6.38
N ARG A 53 -17.32 19.19 6.61
CA ARG A 53 -16.67 20.49 6.83
C ARG A 53 -16.51 21.26 5.52
N ASP A 54 -16.80 22.55 5.55
CA ASP A 54 -16.64 23.45 4.40
C ASP A 54 -15.22 23.47 3.83
N THR A 55 -14.21 23.28 4.67
CA THR A 55 -12.81 23.26 4.23
C THR A 55 -12.01 22.24 5.02
N ILE A 56 -11.18 21.49 4.31
CA ILE A 56 -10.16 20.60 4.87
C ILE A 56 -8.81 21.15 4.40
N PRO A 57 -8.06 21.84 5.28
CA PRO A 57 -6.81 22.48 4.89
C PRO A 57 -5.77 21.48 4.38
N ALA A 58 -4.91 21.94 3.47
CA ALA A 58 -3.77 21.20 2.97
C ALA A 58 -2.87 20.69 4.11
N GLY A 59 -2.49 19.40 4.05
CA GLY A 59 -1.65 18.72 5.04
C GLY A 59 -2.38 18.33 6.34
N THR A 60 -3.71 18.37 6.37
CA THR A 60 -4.51 18.06 7.56
C THR A 60 -5.47 16.91 7.31
N THR A 61 -6.02 16.38 8.41
CA THR A 61 -6.99 15.29 8.36
C THR A 61 -8.25 15.66 9.13
N LYS A 62 -9.41 15.16 8.68
CA LYS A 62 -10.69 15.39 9.34
C LYS A 62 -11.55 14.14 9.37
N GLU A 63 -11.91 13.70 10.58
CA GLU A 63 -12.93 12.66 10.77
C GLU A 63 -14.32 13.31 10.65
N GLN A 64 -15.19 12.66 9.89
CA GLN A 64 -16.52 13.15 9.56
C GLN A 64 -17.56 12.07 9.81
N TYR A 65 -18.59 12.37 10.60
CA TYR A 65 -19.61 11.41 10.99
C TYR A 65 -20.75 11.36 9.96
N PHE A 66 -21.26 10.17 9.69
CA PHE A 66 -22.47 9.93 8.93
C PHE A 66 -23.37 8.92 9.63
N GLU A 67 -24.68 8.97 9.36
CA GLU A 67 -25.64 8.01 9.90
C GLU A 67 -26.85 7.89 8.98
N TRP A 68 -27.29 6.68 8.67
CA TRP A 68 -28.56 6.45 7.98
C TRP A 68 -29.71 6.68 8.97
N LYS A 69 -30.61 7.64 8.73
CA LYS A 69 -31.66 8.04 9.71
C LYS A 69 -32.67 6.94 10.03
N LYS A 70 -32.78 5.95 9.16
CA LYS A 70 -33.68 4.79 9.29
C LYS A 70 -32.96 3.55 8.78
N ASP A 71 -33.16 2.44 9.46
CA ASP A 71 -32.69 1.16 8.96
C ASP A 71 -33.68 0.61 7.93
N HIS A 72 -33.43 0.90 6.65
CA HIS A 72 -34.16 0.35 5.52
C HIS A 72 -33.60 -1.02 5.07
N GLY A 73 -32.88 -1.74 5.95
CA GLY A 73 -32.21 -2.98 5.58
C GLY A 73 -30.95 -2.76 4.73
N PRO A 74 -30.48 -3.77 3.98
CA PRO A 74 -29.29 -3.64 3.13
C PRO A 74 -29.57 -2.90 1.81
N ASN A 75 -30.81 -2.88 1.35
CA ASN A 75 -31.25 -2.21 0.14
C ASN A 75 -32.31 -1.17 0.48
N GLY A 76 -32.00 0.10 0.28
CA GLY A 76 -32.89 1.21 0.59
C GLY A 76 -32.67 2.38 -0.35
N ASP A 77 -33.50 3.41 -0.22
CA ASP A 77 -33.46 4.62 -1.03
C ASP A 77 -32.64 5.75 -0.38
N CYS A 78 -31.91 5.47 0.70
CA CYS A 78 -31.03 6.46 1.32
C CYS A 78 -29.79 6.73 0.47
N GLY A 79 -29.37 7.99 0.44
CA GLY A 79 -28.13 8.35 -0.21
C GLY A 79 -27.69 9.76 0.14
N ALA A 80 -26.40 10.01 0.06
CA ALA A 80 -25.85 11.32 0.29
C ALA A 80 -24.57 11.53 -0.52
N GLU A 81 -24.25 12.78 -0.82
CA GLU A 81 -23.10 13.17 -1.61
C GLU A 81 -22.47 14.43 -1.01
N ALA A 82 -21.14 14.46 -0.92
CA ALA A 82 -20.36 15.65 -0.56
C ALA A 82 -19.21 15.79 -1.56
N THR A 83 -19.25 16.85 -2.37
CA THR A 83 -18.24 17.11 -3.41
C THR A 83 -17.24 18.15 -2.93
N TYR A 84 -15.97 17.82 -2.96
CA TYR A 84 -14.86 18.72 -2.68
C TYR A 84 -14.10 19.07 -3.95
N GLU A 85 -13.69 20.33 -4.07
CA GLU A 85 -12.73 20.79 -5.09
C GLU A 85 -11.35 21.05 -4.44
N LEU A 86 -10.28 20.78 -5.19
CA LEU A 86 -8.91 21.10 -4.80
C LEU A 86 -8.59 22.54 -5.22
N VAL A 87 -8.74 23.49 -4.32
CA VAL A 87 -8.67 24.92 -4.65
C VAL A 87 -7.25 25.35 -4.98
N GLY A 88 -7.08 25.94 -6.16
CA GLY A 88 -5.78 26.42 -6.64
C GLY A 88 -4.91 25.33 -7.27
N SER A 89 -5.48 24.15 -7.54
CA SER A 89 -4.84 23.14 -8.39
C SER A 89 -4.64 23.66 -9.83
N PRO A 90 -3.64 23.14 -10.58
CA PRO A 90 -3.28 23.68 -11.89
C PRO A 90 -4.36 23.38 -12.93
N GLU A 91 -4.94 22.18 -12.84
CA GLU A 91 -6.13 21.77 -13.57
C GLU A 91 -7.28 21.60 -12.58
N PRO A 92 -8.53 21.92 -12.95
CA PRO A 92 -9.69 21.67 -12.08
C PRO A 92 -9.70 20.22 -11.62
N ALA A 93 -9.78 20.00 -10.31
CA ALA A 93 -9.79 18.67 -9.72
C ALA A 93 -10.80 18.61 -8.58
N SER A 94 -11.65 17.58 -8.58
CA SER A 94 -12.64 17.36 -7.54
C SER A 94 -12.84 15.89 -7.23
N PHE A 95 -13.45 15.60 -6.09
CA PHE A 95 -13.95 14.28 -5.76
C PHE A 95 -15.26 14.38 -4.99
N THR A 96 -16.08 13.35 -5.09
CA THR A 96 -17.36 13.23 -4.36
C THR A 96 -17.31 12.03 -3.44
N VAL A 97 -17.53 12.26 -2.15
CA VAL A 97 -17.82 11.20 -1.18
C VAL A 97 -19.30 10.88 -1.28
N GLN A 98 -19.63 9.62 -1.55
CA GLN A 98 -21.01 9.16 -1.72
C GLN A 98 -21.35 8.13 -0.65
N ALA A 99 -22.50 8.27 0.00
CA ALA A 99 -23.10 7.18 0.75
C ALA A 99 -24.20 6.54 -0.08
N ARG A 100 -24.15 5.21 -0.17
CA ARG A 100 -25.02 4.41 -1.01
C ARG A 100 -25.61 3.24 -0.21
N GLN A 101 -26.79 2.80 -0.63
CA GLN A 101 -27.54 1.70 -0.01
C GLN A 101 -28.14 0.74 -1.06
N ASN A 102 -27.36 0.46 -2.10
CA ASN A 102 -27.61 -0.59 -3.07
C ASN A 102 -26.58 -1.70 -2.84
N ASN A 103 -27.02 -2.93 -2.63
CA ASN A 103 -26.15 -4.08 -2.29
C ASN A 103 -25.39 -3.88 -0.96
N GLY A 104 -26.07 -3.33 0.04
CA GLY A 104 -25.49 -3.01 1.33
C GLY A 104 -25.16 -1.52 1.48
N LYS A 105 -24.92 -1.12 2.73
CA LYS A 105 -24.51 0.26 3.07
C LYS A 105 -23.02 0.40 2.83
N HIS A 106 -22.62 1.39 2.04
CA HIS A 106 -21.22 1.60 1.70
C HIS A 106 -20.92 3.08 1.40
N ILE A 107 -19.65 3.44 1.52
CA ILE A 107 -19.12 4.74 1.12
C ILE A 107 -18.30 4.57 -0.15
N ASP A 108 -18.57 5.37 -1.17
CA ASP A 108 -17.80 5.45 -2.39
C ASP A 108 -17.08 6.78 -2.53
N ILE A 109 -16.03 6.77 -3.34
CA ILE A 109 -15.34 7.95 -3.82
C ILE A 109 -15.42 7.98 -5.34
N GLN A 110 -15.93 9.09 -5.87
CA GLN A 110 -15.92 9.39 -7.30
C GLN A 110 -14.95 10.52 -7.58
N TYR A 111 -14.02 10.33 -8.51
CA TYR A 111 -13.19 11.41 -9.04
C TYR A 111 -13.96 12.24 -10.06
N GLY A 112 -13.77 13.56 -9.99
CA GLY A 112 -14.35 14.54 -10.88
C GLY A 112 -13.30 15.48 -11.46
N ASP A 113 -13.71 16.20 -12.50
CA ASP A 113 -12.85 17.09 -13.30
C ASP A 113 -11.60 16.34 -13.80
N ALA A 114 -10.39 16.91 -13.65
CA ALA A 114 -9.13 16.30 -14.06
C ALA A 114 -8.44 15.47 -12.96
N LEU A 115 -9.12 15.18 -11.84
CA LEU A 115 -8.50 14.42 -10.75
C LEU A 115 -8.21 12.98 -11.20
N SER A 116 -6.96 12.57 -11.00
CA SER A 116 -6.51 11.18 -11.13
C SER A 116 -5.46 10.87 -10.08
N SER A 117 -5.24 9.59 -9.80
CA SER A 117 -4.18 9.11 -8.92
C SER A 117 -3.60 7.80 -9.48
N LEU A 118 -2.50 7.35 -8.89
CA LEU A 118 -1.87 6.09 -9.25
C LEU A 118 -2.87 4.94 -9.11
N GLY A 119 -3.17 4.26 -10.22
CA GLY A 119 -4.19 3.21 -10.28
C GLY A 119 -5.64 3.69 -10.46
N ASN A 120 -5.89 5.01 -10.51
CA ASN A 120 -7.23 5.59 -10.59
C ASN A 120 -7.28 6.69 -11.67
N PRO A 121 -7.68 6.37 -12.91
CA PRO A 121 -7.84 7.38 -13.96
C PRO A 121 -8.92 8.42 -13.63
N VAL A 122 -9.02 9.43 -14.47
CA VAL A 122 -10.08 10.44 -14.39
C VAL A 122 -11.46 9.78 -14.44
N GLY A 123 -12.35 10.17 -13.53
CA GLY A 123 -13.72 9.64 -13.45
C GLY A 123 -13.87 8.34 -12.66
N SER A 124 -12.78 7.79 -12.10
CA SER A 124 -12.82 6.57 -11.27
C SER A 124 -13.88 6.65 -10.16
N LEU A 125 -14.56 5.53 -9.94
CA LEU A 125 -15.46 5.26 -8.82
C LEU A 125 -14.95 4.03 -8.09
N PHE A 126 -14.75 4.13 -6.78
CA PHE A 126 -14.33 2.99 -5.96
C PHE A 126 -14.93 3.04 -4.56
N THR A 127 -15.16 1.86 -3.99
CA THR A 127 -15.82 1.66 -2.71
C THR A 127 -14.80 1.56 -1.58
N LEU A 128 -15.02 2.33 -0.52
CA LEU A 128 -14.27 2.25 0.74
C LEU A 128 -14.92 1.29 1.75
N GLY A 129 -16.17 0.87 1.50
CA GLY A 129 -16.95 0.05 2.43
C GLY A 129 -17.65 0.88 3.50
N CYS A 130 -18.23 0.19 4.49
CA CYS A 130 -18.78 0.81 5.69
C CYS A 130 -19.00 -0.27 6.76
N THR A 131 -18.47 0.00 7.96
CA THR A 131 -18.72 -0.84 9.13
C THR A 131 -19.37 0.01 10.22
N LYS A 132 -20.39 -0.53 10.87
CA LYS A 132 -21.09 0.18 11.97
C LYS A 132 -20.08 0.58 13.05
N ASP A 133 -20.16 1.84 13.48
CA ASP A 133 -19.26 2.48 14.45
C ASP A 133 -17.78 2.54 14.05
N GLY A 134 -17.45 2.05 12.85
CA GLY A 134 -16.12 2.04 12.25
C GLY A 134 -15.80 3.30 11.45
N THR A 135 -14.58 3.33 10.91
CA THR A 135 -14.08 4.41 10.06
C THR A 135 -13.61 3.83 8.74
N VAL A 136 -13.91 4.52 7.65
CA VAL A 136 -13.21 4.37 6.38
C VAL A 136 -12.29 5.57 6.11
N LEU A 137 -11.18 5.37 5.43
CA LEU A 137 -10.16 6.35 5.08
C LEU A 137 -10.27 6.72 3.61
N PHE A 138 -10.57 7.99 3.33
CA PHE A 138 -10.22 8.61 2.05
C PHE A 138 -8.95 9.44 2.22
N VAL A 139 -7.88 9.03 1.55
CA VAL A 139 -6.62 9.78 1.48
C VAL A 139 -6.32 10.16 0.04
N LEU A 140 -5.76 11.35 -0.14
CA LEU A 140 -5.16 11.76 -1.41
C LEU A 140 -3.87 12.53 -1.08
N ALA A 141 -2.73 12.00 -1.52
CA ALA A 141 -1.41 12.50 -1.18
C ALA A 141 -0.54 12.78 -2.41
N GLY A 142 0.12 13.93 -2.46
CA GLY A 142 0.99 14.31 -3.59
C GLY A 142 1.39 15.78 -3.56
N ASN A 143 2.30 16.17 -4.46
CA ASN A 143 2.98 17.48 -4.42
C ASN A 143 3.18 18.13 -5.81
N GLU A 144 2.23 17.94 -6.72
CA GLU A 144 2.20 18.50 -8.11
C GLU A 144 3.23 17.92 -9.10
N THR A 145 4.29 17.25 -8.63
CA THR A 145 5.41 16.79 -9.49
C THR A 145 5.33 15.31 -9.87
N GLY A 146 4.19 14.68 -9.63
CA GLY A 146 3.90 13.29 -9.98
C GLY A 146 2.45 12.96 -9.68
N SER A 147 2.03 11.75 -10.04
CA SER A 147 0.67 11.27 -9.76
C SER A 147 0.38 11.27 -8.26
N TYR A 148 -0.84 11.66 -7.89
CA TYR A 148 -1.31 11.46 -6.52
C TYR A 148 -1.35 9.97 -6.18
N VAL A 149 -1.35 9.64 -4.89
CA VAL A 149 -1.72 8.31 -4.38
C VAL A 149 -3.01 8.43 -3.56
N SER A 150 -3.83 7.37 -3.52
CA SER A 150 -5.15 7.42 -2.88
C SER A 150 -5.58 6.10 -2.24
N SER A 151 -6.82 6.05 -1.73
CA SER A 151 -7.40 4.93 -0.98
C SER A 151 -7.64 3.64 -1.76
N ASN A 152 -7.51 3.69 -3.08
CA ASN A 152 -7.50 2.53 -3.96
C ASN A 152 -6.11 2.39 -4.62
N PRO A 153 -5.06 2.00 -3.87
CA PRO A 153 -3.73 1.81 -4.42
C PRO A 153 -3.69 0.59 -5.35
N PRO A 154 -2.77 0.54 -6.33
CA PRO A 154 -2.54 -0.68 -7.11
C PRO A 154 -2.16 -1.87 -6.22
N VAL A 155 -2.56 -3.09 -6.59
CA VAL A 155 -2.24 -4.31 -5.84
C VAL A 155 -0.72 -4.50 -5.67
N ALA A 156 0.04 -4.31 -6.74
CA ALA A 156 1.52 -4.27 -6.74
C ALA A 156 2.02 -2.86 -6.37
N TRP A 157 1.68 -2.39 -5.17
CA TRP A 157 1.94 -1.01 -4.76
C TRP A 157 3.43 -0.69 -4.64
N MET A 158 4.30 -1.65 -4.30
CA MET A 158 5.74 -1.39 -4.18
C MET A 158 6.34 -1.08 -5.55
N GLN A 159 5.97 -1.86 -6.57
CA GLN A 159 6.34 -1.62 -7.96
C GLN A 159 5.75 -0.29 -8.48
N ALA A 160 4.46 -0.05 -8.25
CA ALA A 160 3.80 1.16 -8.71
C ALA A 160 4.37 2.44 -8.06
N THR A 161 4.89 2.34 -6.83
CA THR A 161 5.50 3.46 -6.09
C THR A 161 7.03 3.41 -6.05
N PHE A 162 7.65 2.52 -6.82
CA PHE A 162 9.10 2.30 -6.81
C PHE A 162 9.94 3.56 -7.02
N PRO A 163 9.55 4.53 -7.88
CA PRO A 163 10.28 5.81 -7.99
C PRO A 163 10.37 6.60 -6.68
N THR A 164 9.45 6.37 -5.74
CA THR A 164 9.43 7.02 -4.42
C THR A 164 10.19 6.21 -3.37
N ILE A 165 10.03 4.88 -3.37
CA ILE A 165 10.55 4.02 -2.30
C ILE A 165 11.84 3.29 -2.66
N GLY A 166 12.17 3.14 -3.93
CA GLY A 166 13.24 2.25 -4.42
C GLY A 166 14.62 2.49 -3.79
N GLN A 167 14.97 3.77 -3.57
CA GLN A 167 16.24 4.17 -2.95
C GLN A 167 16.16 4.34 -1.43
N LYS A 168 14.98 4.12 -0.83
CA LYS A 168 14.79 4.18 0.62
C LYS A 168 15.18 2.87 1.26
N SER A 169 15.83 2.96 2.41
CA SER A 169 16.08 1.78 3.23
C SER A 169 14.78 1.20 3.79
N LEU A 170 14.76 -0.08 4.18
CA LEU A 170 13.56 -0.69 4.77
C LEU A 170 13.06 0.06 6.03
N ARG A 171 13.97 0.68 6.81
CA ARG A 171 13.63 1.53 7.96
C ARG A 171 13.12 2.94 7.61
N GLU A 172 13.02 3.26 6.32
CA GLU A 172 12.48 4.51 5.80
C GLU A 172 11.20 4.30 4.96
N ILE A 173 10.64 3.09 5.00
CA ILE A 173 9.39 2.75 4.30
C ILE A 173 8.36 2.31 5.36
N ALA A 174 7.12 2.75 5.18
CA ALA A 174 5.94 2.25 5.87
C ALA A 174 5.28 1.13 5.05
N MET A 175 4.97 0.01 5.70
CA MET A 175 4.34 -1.17 5.11
C MET A 175 3.21 -1.69 6.01
N PRO A 176 2.11 -2.20 5.43
CA PRO A 176 1.08 -2.90 6.20
C PRO A 176 1.58 -4.26 6.66
N ALA A 177 1.27 -4.60 7.91
CA ALA A 177 1.62 -5.86 8.54
C ALA A 177 0.37 -6.56 9.10
N SER A 178 0.32 -7.90 8.98
CA SER A 178 -0.79 -8.71 9.47
C SER A 178 -0.41 -9.42 10.77
N HIS A 179 -1.15 -9.14 11.84
CA HIS A 179 -1.02 -9.83 13.12
C HIS A 179 -1.62 -11.25 13.03
N ASP A 180 -0.92 -12.27 13.53
CA ASP A 180 -1.41 -13.66 13.53
C ASP A 180 -1.97 -14.11 12.17
N ALA A 181 -1.26 -13.82 11.08
CA ALA A 181 -1.81 -13.79 9.72
C ALA A 181 -2.50 -15.09 9.27
N GLY A 182 -2.02 -16.24 9.76
CA GLY A 182 -2.60 -17.56 9.45
C GLY A 182 -3.85 -17.93 10.27
N MET A 183 -4.22 -17.12 11.26
CA MET A 183 -5.47 -17.28 12.02
C MET A 183 -6.67 -16.67 11.28
N SER A 184 -6.72 -16.88 9.96
CA SER A 184 -7.83 -16.53 9.08
C SER A 184 -8.89 -17.63 8.96
N GLN A 185 -8.59 -18.80 9.51
CA GLN A 185 -9.48 -19.94 9.64
C GLN A 185 -9.14 -20.64 10.94
N ILE A 186 -10.12 -21.22 11.63
CA ILE A 186 -9.86 -22.11 12.77
C ILE A 186 -9.95 -23.55 12.29
N THR A 187 -8.82 -24.26 12.31
CA THR A 187 -8.77 -25.65 11.87
C THR A 187 -8.87 -26.63 13.03
N ARG A 188 -8.34 -26.26 14.20
CA ARG A 188 -8.36 -27.11 15.41
C ARG A 188 -8.45 -26.28 16.67
N ILE A 189 -9.27 -26.74 17.61
CA ILE A 189 -9.56 -26.05 18.86
C ILE A 189 -8.85 -26.72 20.04
N TYR A 190 -8.27 -25.91 20.92
CA TYR A 190 -7.74 -26.28 22.22
C TYR A 190 -8.32 -25.36 23.30
N TYR A 191 -9.62 -25.45 23.56
CA TYR A 191 -10.35 -24.53 24.45
C TYR A 191 -10.38 -23.06 24.02
N GLY A 192 -9.98 -22.77 22.77
CA GLY A 192 -10.28 -21.51 22.07
C GLY A 192 -11.47 -21.67 21.12
N THR A 193 -11.86 -20.57 20.47
CA THR A 193 -12.90 -20.54 19.44
C THR A 193 -12.55 -19.44 18.43
N ALA A 194 -13.17 -19.43 17.26
CA ALA A 194 -13.00 -18.32 16.30
C ALA A 194 -13.18 -16.93 16.96
N HIS A 195 -14.12 -16.82 17.90
CA HIS A 195 -14.35 -15.60 18.67
C HIS A 195 -13.09 -15.04 19.37
N ASN A 196 -12.22 -15.91 19.88
CA ASN A 196 -11.08 -15.53 20.71
C ASN A 196 -9.71 -15.96 20.16
N THR A 197 -9.67 -16.52 18.95
CA THR A 197 -8.41 -16.90 18.30
C THR A 197 -8.31 -16.47 16.84
N GLN A 198 -9.42 -16.22 16.14
CA GLN A 198 -9.39 -15.77 14.76
C GLN A 198 -9.06 -14.28 14.71
N THR A 199 -7.94 -13.92 14.09
CA THR A 199 -7.43 -12.55 14.02
C THR A 199 -7.59 -11.92 12.64
N GLN A 200 -7.84 -12.73 11.61
CA GLN A 200 -8.02 -12.28 10.24
C GLN A 200 -9.33 -12.84 9.66
N SER A 201 -10.03 -12.06 8.84
CA SER A 201 -11.26 -12.51 8.16
C SER A 201 -11.00 -13.16 6.79
N VAL A 202 -9.81 -12.93 6.21
CA VAL A 202 -9.42 -13.41 4.89
C VAL A 202 -8.06 -14.11 4.91
N HIS A 203 -7.85 -15.01 3.96
CA HIS A 203 -6.60 -15.77 3.82
C HIS A 203 -5.42 -14.89 3.40
N VAL A 204 -4.19 -15.41 3.53
CA VAL A 204 -2.95 -14.65 3.29
C VAL A 204 -2.90 -14.09 1.87
N TYR A 205 -3.42 -14.83 0.88
CA TYR A 205 -3.54 -14.35 -0.49
C TYR A 205 -4.33 -13.03 -0.55
N ARG A 206 -5.51 -12.96 0.08
CA ARG A 206 -6.32 -11.74 0.10
C ARG A 206 -5.68 -10.62 0.92
N GLN A 207 -4.99 -10.94 2.01
CA GLN A 207 -4.21 -9.96 2.77
C GLN A 207 -3.09 -9.34 1.88
N LEU A 208 -2.44 -10.15 1.03
CA LEU A 208 -1.45 -9.69 0.04
C LEU A 208 -2.10 -8.82 -1.04
N ILE A 209 -3.27 -9.20 -1.56
CA ILE A 209 -4.06 -8.38 -2.50
C ILE A 209 -4.42 -7.03 -1.90
N TYR A 210 -4.78 -7.00 -0.61
CA TYR A 210 -5.04 -5.79 0.14
C TYR A 210 -3.78 -5.00 0.51
N GLY A 211 -2.59 -5.53 0.22
CA GLY A 211 -1.32 -4.80 0.23
C GLY A 211 -0.41 -5.09 1.41
N ALA A 212 -0.77 -6.03 2.30
CA ALA A 212 0.13 -6.50 3.35
C ALA A 212 1.42 -7.08 2.77
N ARG A 213 2.55 -6.78 3.41
CA ARG A 213 3.88 -7.25 2.97
C ARG A 213 4.72 -7.82 4.12
N TRP A 214 4.18 -7.81 5.34
CA TRP A 214 4.81 -8.38 6.53
C TRP A 214 3.80 -9.22 7.31
N PHE A 215 4.07 -10.50 7.52
CA PHE A 215 3.11 -11.43 8.09
C PHE A 215 3.67 -12.07 9.35
N ASP A 216 3.00 -11.91 10.49
CA ASP A 216 3.29 -12.67 11.70
C ASP A 216 2.75 -14.10 11.53
N ILE A 217 3.65 -15.04 11.30
CA ILE A 217 3.37 -16.45 11.12
C ILE A 217 3.84 -17.17 12.38
N ARG A 218 2.96 -17.96 13.00
CA ARG A 218 3.26 -18.66 14.26
C ARG A 218 3.25 -20.18 14.09
N PRO A 219 4.35 -20.83 13.66
CA PRO A 219 4.34 -22.24 13.27
C PRO A 219 4.14 -23.18 14.46
N ALA A 220 3.26 -24.15 14.32
CA ALA A 220 3.07 -25.25 15.26
C ALA A 220 3.09 -26.59 14.51
N HIS A 221 4.02 -27.47 14.90
CA HIS A 221 4.10 -28.81 14.33
C HIS A 221 3.22 -29.79 15.12
N ARG A 222 2.33 -30.52 14.42
CA ARG A 222 1.50 -31.58 14.99
C ARG A 222 1.26 -32.70 13.98
N GLN A 223 1.59 -33.93 14.37
CA GLN A 223 1.27 -35.15 13.60
C GLN A 223 1.71 -35.07 12.12
N GLY A 224 2.90 -34.53 11.86
CA GLY A 224 3.45 -34.42 10.51
C GLY A 224 2.97 -33.21 9.71
N THR A 225 2.13 -32.35 10.29
CA THR A 225 1.63 -31.14 9.62
C THR A 225 2.01 -29.88 10.38
N TRP A 226 2.37 -28.84 9.62
CA TRP A 226 2.66 -27.50 10.12
C TRP A 226 1.43 -26.60 10.00
N TYR A 227 0.99 -26.06 11.13
CA TYR A 227 -0.11 -25.09 11.22
C TYR A 227 0.41 -23.74 11.70
N THR A 228 -0.38 -22.69 11.54
CA THR A 228 -0.26 -21.52 12.41
C THR A 228 -1.00 -21.74 13.73
N ASN A 229 -0.68 -20.93 14.74
CA ASN A 229 -1.32 -21.05 16.03
C ASN A 229 -1.53 -19.70 16.71
N HIS A 230 -2.60 -19.64 17.50
CA HIS A 230 -2.82 -18.61 18.49
C HIS A 230 -3.10 -19.31 19.81
N LEU A 231 -2.03 -19.53 20.57
CA LEU A 231 -2.07 -20.29 21.80
C LEU A 231 -1.44 -19.52 22.96
N PHE A 232 -2.10 -19.61 24.12
CA PHE A 232 -1.55 -19.23 25.40
C PHE A 232 -1.39 -20.48 26.27
N GLY A 233 -0.15 -20.96 26.40
CA GLY A 233 0.14 -22.23 27.07
C GLY A 233 -0.52 -23.40 26.35
N LYS A 234 -1.57 -23.97 26.96
CA LYS A 234 -2.34 -25.10 26.40
C LYS A 234 -3.70 -24.72 25.82
N LEU A 235 -4.02 -23.42 25.80
CA LEU A 235 -5.33 -22.89 25.45
C LEU A 235 -5.26 -22.07 24.16
N GLY A 236 -6.29 -22.15 23.31
CA GLY A 236 -6.43 -21.39 22.06
C GLY A 236 -6.77 -22.29 20.87
N ALA A 237 -6.19 -22.03 19.71
CA ALA A 237 -6.51 -22.74 18.48
C ALA A 237 -5.36 -22.76 17.46
N PHE A 238 -5.47 -23.67 16.50
CA PHE A 238 -4.66 -23.67 15.28
C PHE A 238 -5.40 -23.02 14.12
N GLY A 239 -4.61 -22.37 13.28
CA GLY A 239 -5.04 -21.71 12.07
C GLY A 239 -4.79 -22.55 10.82
N ARG A 240 -4.55 -21.85 9.71
CA ARG A 240 -4.22 -22.46 8.41
C ARG A 240 -2.95 -23.27 8.45
N THR A 241 -2.75 -24.14 7.46
CA THR A 241 -1.47 -24.84 7.31
C THR A 241 -0.40 -23.89 6.75
N ILE A 242 0.87 -24.16 7.07
CA ILE A 242 1.98 -23.41 6.47
C ILE A 242 2.06 -23.69 4.96
N HIS A 243 1.64 -24.88 4.52
CA HIS A 243 1.53 -25.21 3.10
C HIS A 243 0.56 -24.28 2.35
N ASP A 244 -0.65 -24.09 2.86
CA ASP A 244 -1.62 -23.20 2.20
C ASP A 244 -1.13 -21.74 2.17
N ILE A 245 -0.33 -21.33 3.16
CA ILE A 245 0.28 -20.00 3.20
C ILE A 245 1.38 -19.87 2.13
N ILE A 246 2.17 -20.93 1.90
CA ILE A 246 3.15 -20.98 0.81
C ILE A 246 2.45 -20.86 -0.55
N GLU A 247 1.35 -21.62 -0.76
CA GLU A 247 0.56 -21.55 -1.99
C GLU A 247 -0.02 -20.15 -2.22
N ASP A 248 -0.57 -19.52 -1.18
CA ASP A 248 -1.05 -18.14 -1.24
C ASP A 248 0.05 -17.15 -1.66
N VAL A 249 1.25 -17.29 -1.09
CA VAL A 249 2.40 -16.42 -1.41
C VAL A 249 2.87 -16.63 -2.84
N ASN A 250 3.05 -17.88 -3.27
CA ASN A 250 3.48 -18.20 -4.63
C ASN A 250 2.47 -17.74 -5.67
N ARG A 251 1.17 -17.93 -5.40
CA ARG A 251 0.11 -17.40 -6.26
C ARG A 251 0.22 -15.90 -6.42
N PHE A 252 0.36 -15.17 -5.31
CA PHE A 252 0.49 -13.73 -5.35
C PHE A 252 1.75 -13.29 -6.11
N THR A 253 2.91 -13.89 -5.86
CA THR A 253 4.16 -13.47 -6.53
C THR A 253 4.18 -13.81 -8.01
N ALA A 254 3.46 -14.85 -8.45
CA ALA A 254 3.23 -15.15 -9.85
C ALA A 254 2.29 -14.14 -10.53
N GLU A 255 1.21 -13.73 -9.88
CA GLU A 255 0.25 -12.76 -10.41
C GLU A 255 0.77 -11.30 -10.34
N HIS A 256 1.64 -11.01 -9.37
CA HIS A 256 2.16 -9.68 -9.05
C HIS A 256 3.67 -9.72 -8.75
N PRO A 257 4.53 -9.95 -9.77
CA PRO A 257 5.97 -10.05 -9.57
C PRO A 257 6.61 -8.71 -9.17
N GLY A 258 7.76 -8.80 -8.50
CA GLY A 258 8.57 -7.64 -8.09
C GLY A 258 8.21 -7.09 -6.71
N GLU A 259 7.37 -7.77 -5.94
CA GLU A 259 6.99 -7.34 -4.59
C GLU A 259 7.88 -7.97 -3.52
N LEU A 260 8.14 -7.23 -2.44
CA LEU A 260 8.91 -7.70 -1.28
C LEU A 260 7.96 -8.23 -0.21
N ILE A 261 8.09 -9.50 0.18
CA ILE A 261 7.26 -10.13 1.22
C ILE A 261 8.15 -10.61 2.35
N VAL A 262 7.76 -10.34 3.60
CA VAL A 262 8.42 -10.84 4.81
C VAL A 262 7.48 -11.77 5.56
N LEU A 263 7.87 -13.03 5.70
CA LEU A 263 7.25 -14.00 6.60
C LEU A 263 8.02 -13.98 7.92
N ASP A 264 7.42 -13.42 8.97
CA ASP A 264 8.02 -13.27 10.29
C ASP A 264 7.60 -14.43 11.19
N LEU A 265 8.51 -15.39 11.36
CA LEU A 265 8.26 -16.57 12.18
C LEU A 265 8.45 -16.23 13.65
N THR A 266 7.39 -16.34 14.43
CA THR A 266 7.41 -16.11 15.88
C THR A 266 6.61 -17.17 16.63
N HIS A 267 6.75 -17.23 17.96
CA HIS A 267 5.92 -18.10 18.82
C HIS A 267 5.81 -19.55 18.33
N GLU A 268 6.91 -20.08 17.80
CA GLU A 268 6.94 -21.41 17.24
C GLU A 268 6.83 -22.47 18.33
N MET A 269 6.21 -23.61 18.03
CA MET A 269 6.07 -24.66 19.04
C MET A 269 6.02 -26.09 18.49
N GLU A 270 6.58 -27.01 19.28
CA GLU A 270 6.39 -28.43 19.07
C GLU A 270 5.24 -28.94 19.96
N ARG A 271 4.09 -29.20 19.33
CA ARG A 271 2.86 -29.44 20.10
C ARG A 271 2.87 -30.76 20.86
N LEU A 272 3.39 -31.84 20.26
CA LEU A 272 3.29 -33.20 20.85
C LEU A 272 3.85 -33.27 22.27
N ARG A 273 4.82 -32.43 22.61
CA ARG A 273 5.48 -32.39 23.91
C ARG A 273 5.18 -31.12 24.71
N TRP A 274 4.29 -30.25 24.21
CA TRP A 274 4.07 -28.89 24.73
C TRP A 274 5.39 -28.15 24.97
N ARG A 275 6.34 -28.33 24.07
CA ARG A 275 7.63 -27.67 24.17
C ARG A 275 7.46 -26.25 23.62
N PRO A 276 7.84 -25.22 24.39
CA PRO A 276 7.69 -23.83 23.99
C PRO A 276 8.64 -23.41 22.85
N ARG A 277 9.43 -24.36 22.32
CA ARG A 277 10.37 -24.16 21.20
C ARG A 277 10.46 -25.44 20.38
N LEU A 278 10.73 -25.29 19.09
CA LEU A 278 11.09 -26.39 18.21
C LEU A 278 12.48 -26.93 18.55
N THR A 279 12.69 -28.24 18.33
CA THR A 279 14.05 -28.82 18.34
C THR A 279 14.80 -28.44 17.06
N ALA A 280 16.11 -28.67 17.01
CA ALA A 280 16.90 -28.39 15.82
C ALA A 280 16.41 -29.17 14.60
N GLU A 281 16.01 -30.43 14.79
CA GLU A 281 15.47 -31.28 13.73
C GLU A 281 14.14 -30.73 13.20
N LYS A 282 13.26 -30.23 14.08
CA LYS A 282 12.00 -29.61 13.67
C LYS A 282 12.17 -28.27 13.01
N TRP A 283 13.20 -27.51 13.38
CA TRP A 283 13.60 -26.33 12.62
C TRP A 283 14.05 -26.70 11.21
N GLN A 284 14.87 -27.76 11.06
CA GLN A 284 15.29 -28.20 9.73
C GLN A 284 14.11 -28.64 8.86
N GLU A 285 13.16 -29.41 9.41
CA GLU A 285 11.94 -29.77 8.67
C GLU A 285 11.13 -28.54 8.21
N LEU A 286 11.09 -27.49 9.02
CA LEU A 286 10.42 -26.24 8.66
C LEU A 286 11.19 -25.45 7.59
N TYR A 287 12.52 -25.40 7.67
CA TYR A 287 13.36 -24.80 6.62
C TYR A 287 13.21 -25.54 5.30
N ASP A 288 13.22 -26.87 5.31
CA ASP A 288 13.04 -27.67 4.11
C ASP A 288 11.66 -27.43 3.47
N LEU A 289 10.60 -27.34 4.29
CA LEU A 289 9.26 -27.01 3.81
C LEU A 289 9.22 -25.62 3.13
N LEU A 290 9.78 -24.61 3.77
CA LEU A 290 9.76 -23.22 3.26
C LEU A 290 10.66 -23.05 2.03
N TYR A 291 11.86 -23.64 2.05
CA TYR A 291 12.83 -23.56 0.95
C TYR A 291 12.32 -24.25 -0.32
N ASN A 292 11.79 -25.47 -0.17
CA ASN A 292 11.26 -26.24 -1.30
C ASN A 292 9.91 -25.71 -1.77
N GLY A 293 9.13 -25.08 -0.88
CA GLY A 293 7.79 -24.61 -1.17
C GLY A 293 7.72 -23.20 -1.76
N LEU A 294 8.48 -22.24 -1.25
CA LEU A 294 8.38 -20.83 -1.67
C LEU A 294 9.11 -20.58 -2.99
N ASP A 295 8.43 -20.22 -4.06
CA ASP A 295 9.02 -20.05 -5.40
C ASP A 295 10.01 -18.88 -5.49
N ASP A 296 9.69 -17.76 -4.85
CA ASP A 296 10.46 -16.52 -4.89
C ASP A 296 11.22 -16.24 -3.57
N ILE A 297 11.63 -17.29 -2.84
CA ILE A 297 12.53 -17.11 -1.69
C ILE A 297 13.81 -16.36 -2.13
N TRP A 298 14.12 -15.28 -1.43
CA TRP A 298 15.25 -14.43 -1.80
C TRP A 298 16.57 -15.18 -1.57
N MET A 299 17.47 -15.11 -2.55
CA MET A 299 18.76 -15.80 -2.55
C MET A 299 19.88 -14.74 -2.58
N ALA A 300 20.77 -14.76 -1.59
CA ALA A 300 21.84 -13.78 -1.51
C ALA A 300 23.12 -14.33 -0.89
N ASP A 301 24.25 -13.71 -1.23
CA ASP A 301 25.49 -13.86 -0.49
C ASP A 301 25.35 -13.13 0.84
N GLN A 302 24.78 -13.82 1.82
CA GLN A 302 24.52 -13.27 3.14
C GLN A 302 25.78 -12.79 3.86
N ASP A 303 26.96 -13.33 3.50
CA ASP A 303 28.25 -12.99 4.09
C ASP A 303 28.80 -11.67 3.51
N SER A 304 28.37 -11.31 2.29
CA SER A 304 28.65 -10.01 1.66
C SER A 304 27.68 -8.89 2.07
N MET A 305 26.53 -9.26 2.63
CA MET A 305 25.50 -8.30 3.03
C MET A 305 25.82 -7.64 4.37
N PRO A 306 25.40 -6.38 4.59
CA PRO A 306 25.50 -5.74 5.89
C PRO A 306 24.83 -6.58 6.99
N GLU A 307 25.32 -6.45 8.22
CA GLU A 307 24.72 -7.12 9.38
C GLU A 307 23.25 -6.70 9.54
N ASP A 308 22.98 -5.40 9.41
CA ASP A 308 21.65 -4.82 9.54
C ASP A 308 21.00 -4.57 8.17
N LEU A 309 20.20 -5.54 7.72
CA LEU A 309 19.47 -5.49 6.47
C LEU A 309 18.38 -4.42 6.45
N SER A 310 17.96 -3.88 7.60
CA SER A 310 17.00 -2.78 7.58
C SER A 310 17.60 -1.46 7.08
N ALA A 311 18.93 -1.36 6.97
CA ALA A 311 19.63 -0.18 6.45
C ALA A 311 19.78 -0.18 4.92
N VAL A 312 19.60 -1.31 4.25
CA VAL A 312 19.81 -1.37 2.80
C VAL A 312 18.57 -0.88 2.04
N PRO A 313 18.74 -0.26 0.87
CA PRO A 313 17.63 0.16 0.02
C PRO A 313 16.72 -1.01 -0.35
N ILE A 314 15.41 -0.76 -0.51
CA ILE A 314 14.49 -1.80 -1.01
C ILE A 314 14.90 -2.31 -2.40
N SER A 315 15.58 -1.49 -3.22
CA SER A 315 16.16 -1.90 -4.51
C SER A 315 17.17 -3.05 -4.43
N THR A 316 17.64 -3.37 -3.22
CA THR A 316 18.49 -4.54 -2.96
C THR A 316 17.72 -5.85 -3.13
N PHE A 317 16.42 -5.85 -2.81
CA PHE A 317 15.59 -7.05 -2.82
C PHE A 317 14.75 -7.15 -4.09
N VAL A 318 14.19 -6.04 -4.55
CA VAL A 318 13.28 -5.99 -5.71
C VAL A 318 13.58 -4.78 -6.59
N GLN A 319 13.38 -4.91 -7.90
CA GLN A 319 13.57 -3.83 -8.89
C GLN A 319 12.39 -3.81 -9.87
N PRO A 320 12.20 -2.73 -10.65
CA PRO A 320 11.21 -2.70 -11.71
C PRO A 320 11.41 -3.86 -12.69
N GLY A 321 10.38 -4.70 -12.81
CA GLY A 321 10.40 -5.88 -13.69
C GLY A 321 11.20 -7.07 -13.16
N SER A 322 11.70 -7.05 -11.92
CA SER A 322 12.32 -8.23 -11.31
C SER A 322 11.29 -9.25 -10.85
N ARG A 323 11.75 -10.45 -10.52
CA ARG A 323 10.98 -11.38 -9.68
C ARG A 323 10.70 -10.75 -8.31
N SER A 324 9.70 -11.27 -7.62
CA SER A 324 9.46 -10.95 -6.21
C SER A 324 10.58 -11.49 -5.33
N ALA A 325 10.62 -11.02 -4.08
CA ALA A 325 11.55 -11.50 -3.07
C ALA A 325 10.81 -11.82 -1.78
N VAL A 326 10.89 -13.08 -1.33
CA VAL A 326 10.34 -13.53 -0.05
C VAL A 326 11.46 -13.73 0.95
N LEU A 327 11.42 -12.99 2.05
CA LEU A 327 12.32 -13.15 3.19
C LEU A 327 11.60 -13.89 4.31
N VAL A 328 12.29 -14.83 4.93
CA VAL A 328 11.80 -15.52 6.11
C VAL A 328 12.58 -15.02 7.31
N ARG A 329 11.95 -14.14 8.11
CA ARG A 329 12.54 -13.65 9.35
C ARG A 329 12.33 -14.69 10.45
N ILE A 330 13.41 -15.10 11.12
CA ILE A 330 13.41 -16.17 12.13
C ILE A 330 13.91 -15.64 13.48
N PRO A 331 13.49 -16.22 14.62
CA PRO A 331 13.97 -15.77 15.92
C PRO A 331 15.47 -16.05 16.09
N ASP A 332 16.15 -15.28 16.94
CA ASP A 332 17.60 -15.39 17.12
C ASP A 332 18.06 -16.72 17.73
N HIS A 333 17.15 -17.45 18.39
CA HIS A 333 17.44 -18.78 18.94
C HIS A 333 17.18 -19.93 17.96
N ALA A 334 16.62 -19.65 16.77
CA ALA A 334 16.53 -20.67 15.74
C ALA A 334 17.96 -21.14 15.38
N PRO A 335 18.16 -22.43 15.07
CA PRO A 335 19.45 -22.90 14.60
C PRO A 335 19.75 -22.30 13.22
N GLU A 336 21.03 -22.11 12.93
CA GLU A 336 21.48 -21.88 11.56
C GLU A 336 21.04 -23.05 10.68
N ASP A 337 20.51 -22.74 9.51
CA ASP A 337 20.06 -23.75 8.56
C ASP A 337 21.22 -24.69 8.17
N ILE A 338 21.00 -26.00 8.30
CA ILE A 338 22.01 -27.04 8.07
C ILE A 338 22.12 -27.40 6.57
N LEU A 339 21.31 -26.79 5.69
CA LEU A 339 21.52 -26.83 4.22
C LEU A 339 22.95 -26.40 3.80
N ARG A 340 23.72 -25.83 4.74
CA ARG A 340 25.16 -25.55 4.77
C ARG A 340 26.16 -26.68 4.39
N SER A 341 25.82 -27.73 3.65
CA SER A 341 26.88 -28.63 3.12
C SER A 341 26.71 -29.19 1.71
N SER A 342 25.56 -28.99 1.06
CA SER A 342 25.43 -29.36 -0.35
C SER A 342 24.70 -28.25 -1.09
N ALA A 343 25.40 -27.66 -2.05
CA ALA A 343 24.84 -26.69 -2.97
C ALA A 343 23.68 -27.34 -3.72
N VAL A 344 22.44 -27.00 -3.36
CA VAL A 344 21.27 -27.29 -4.18
C VAL A 344 20.87 -25.98 -4.84
N GLN A 345 21.35 -25.80 -6.07
CA GLN A 345 20.83 -24.78 -6.97
C GLN A 345 19.34 -25.02 -7.15
N LYS A 346 18.52 -24.10 -6.64
CA LYS A 346 17.18 -23.91 -7.18
C LYS A 346 17.39 -23.48 -8.63
N ARG A 347 17.05 -24.37 -9.57
CA ARG A 347 17.39 -24.26 -11.00
C ARG A 347 17.18 -22.85 -11.53
N ASP A 348 18.27 -22.23 -11.99
CA ASP A 348 18.24 -21.09 -12.89
C ASP A 348 17.57 -21.54 -14.20
N ILE A 349 16.26 -21.31 -14.33
CA ILE A 349 15.58 -21.28 -15.63
C ILE A 349 15.16 -19.83 -15.85
N ALA A 350 16.13 -19.05 -16.30
CA ALA A 350 15.90 -17.88 -17.14
C ALA A 350 17.08 -17.82 -18.12
N MET A 351 16.75 -17.97 -19.41
CA MET A 351 17.57 -17.82 -20.63
C MET A 351 17.85 -19.14 -21.38
N GLY A 352 17.18 -19.29 -22.54
CA GLY A 352 17.74 -19.96 -23.72
C GLY A 352 17.38 -21.43 -23.95
N ASP A 353 16.58 -21.63 -24.99
CA ASP A 353 16.47 -22.80 -25.86
C ASP A 353 15.76 -24.09 -25.42
N ALA A 354 14.77 -24.41 -26.25
CA ALA A 354 14.00 -25.62 -26.30
C ALA A 354 14.87 -26.85 -26.59
N LEU A 355 14.52 -27.99 -25.98
CA LEU A 355 14.51 -29.26 -26.69
C LEU A 355 13.25 -30.04 -26.36
N ILE A 356 12.56 -30.40 -27.44
CA ILE A 356 11.46 -31.34 -27.56
C ILE A 356 11.94 -32.70 -27.08
N GLU A 357 11.17 -33.37 -26.22
CA GLU A 357 11.01 -34.82 -26.34
C GLU A 357 9.67 -35.31 -25.79
N ASP A 358 9.15 -36.27 -26.52
CA ASP A 358 7.79 -36.82 -26.60
C ASP A 358 7.55 -37.94 -25.56
N GLY A 359 6.28 -38.28 -25.33
CA GLY A 359 5.91 -39.68 -25.11
C GLY A 359 5.55 -40.17 -23.70
N SER A 360 4.26 -40.03 -23.35
CA SER A 360 3.38 -41.06 -22.78
C SER A 360 3.68 -41.79 -21.44
N SER A 361 2.65 -41.84 -20.57
CA SER A 361 2.10 -43.01 -19.82
C SER A 361 1.60 -42.57 -18.43
N LYS A 362 0.30 -42.31 -18.24
CA LYS A 362 -0.77 -43.26 -17.81
C LYS A 362 -0.58 -43.95 -16.42
N THR A 363 -1.42 -43.48 -15.49
CA THR A 363 -2.36 -44.20 -14.59
C THR A 363 -1.89 -44.97 -13.33
N ALA A 364 -2.60 -44.60 -12.24
CA ALA A 364 -3.10 -45.40 -11.11
C ALA A 364 -2.08 -45.70 -9.98
N ILE A 365 -2.42 -45.71 -8.68
CA ILE A 365 -3.64 -46.14 -7.99
C ILE A 365 -3.70 -45.51 -6.58
N ASP A 366 -4.93 -45.22 -6.16
CA ASP A 366 -5.39 -44.75 -4.85
C ASP A 366 -5.65 -45.96 -3.93
N GLU A 367 -5.16 -45.94 -2.69
CA GLU A 367 -5.63 -46.84 -1.63
C GLU A 367 -5.72 -46.07 -0.31
N ARG A 368 -6.93 -45.57 -0.04
CA ARG A 368 -7.37 -45.04 1.26
C ARG A 368 -7.75 -46.19 2.20
N LEU A 369 -7.28 -46.11 3.44
CA LEU A 369 -7.77 -46.91 4.57
C LEU A 369 -8.54 -46.00 5.51
N ASP A 370 -9.87 -46.15 5.46
CA ASP A 370 -10.85 -45.54 6.35
C ASP A 370 -10.71 -46.06 7.78
N VAL A 371 -10.59 -45.15 8.75
CA VAL A 371 -11.03 -45.40 10.13
C VAL A 371 -11.88 -44.22 10.59
N ASN A 372 -13.16 -44.53 10.71
CA ASN A 372 -14.28 -43.66 11.03
C ASN A 372 -14.33 -43.39 12.54
N VAL A 373 -14.28 -42.11 12.96
CA VAL A 373 -14.68 -41.67 14.31
C VAL A 373 -15.55 -40.41 14.14
N PRO A 374 -16.81 -40.40 14.61
CA PRO A 374 -17.72 -39.29 14.39
C PRO A 374 -17.47 -38.17 15.39
N ILE A 375 -17.24 -36.96 14.89
CA ILE A 375 -17.36 -35.72 15.66
C ILE A 375 -18.33 -34.83 14.88
N GLU A 376 -19.42 -34.44 15.54
CA GLU A 376 -20.45 -33.56 14.99
C GLU A 376 -19.85 -32.18 14.66
N ASP A 377 -19.62 -31.93 13.37
CA ASP A 377 -19.34 -30.60 12.84
C ASP A 377 -20.64 -29.80 12.73
N ARG A 378 -20.82 -28.84 13.62
CA ARG A 378 -21.54 -27.60 13.30
C ARG A 378 -20.65 -26.44 13.69
N TYR A 379 -20.52 -25.49 12.75
CA TYR A 379 -19.76 -24.23 12.74
C TYR A 379 -18.55 -24.22 11.79
N SER A 380 -18.80 -24.43 10.49
CA SER A 380 -17.91 -23.93 9.44
C SER A 380 -18.19 -22.44 9.20
N ASN A 381 -17.41 -21.56 9.83
CA ASN A 381 -17.30 -20.19 9.33
C ASN A 381 -16.20 -20.20 8.27
N THR A 382 -16.61 -20.31 7.01
CA THR A 382 -15.71 -20.20 5.85
C THR A 382 -15.34 -18.74 5.63
N ALA A 383 -14.06 -18.45 5.49
CA ALA A 383 -13.61 -17.19 4.94
C ALA A 383 -14.24 -17.00 3.55
N ILE A 384 -14.65 -15.79 3.23
CA ILE A 384 -15.29 -15.46 1.96
C ILE A 384 -14.22 -15.23 0.88
N ASP A 385 -13.98 -16.25 0.05
CA ASP A 385 -13.29 -16.09 -1.23
C ASP A 385 -14.34 -15.99 -2.35
N GLU A 386 -14.97 -14.81 -2.51
CA GLU A 386 -15.69 -14.54 -3.76
C GLU A 386 -14.72 -14.08 -4.85
N PRO A 387 -14.77 -14.65 -6.07
CA PRO A 387 -13.97 -14.20 -7.20
C PRO A 387 -14.49 -12.87 -7.75
N LEU A 388 -13.58 -11.95 -8.10
CA LEU A 388 -13.92 -10.74 -8.85
C LEU A 388 -13.85 -11.02 -10.35
N ASP A 389 -14.92 -10.67 -11.06
CA ASP A 389 -15.04 -10.61 -12.52
C ASP A 389 -14.22 -9.43 -13.05
N ILE A 390 -13.06 -9.72 -13.62
CA ILE A 390 -12.17 -8.75 -14.28
C ILE A 390 -12.36 -8.81 -15.79
N ASN A 391 -13.36 -8.08 -16.29
CA ASN A 391 -13.43 -7.72 -17.70
C ASN A 391 -12.79 -6.34 -17.91
N ALA A 392 -11.59 -6.32 -18.50
CA ALA A 392 -10.98 -5.13 -19.11
C ALA A 392 -10.55 -5.46 -20.56
N PRO A 393 -10.68 -4.52 -21.52
CA PRO A 393 -10.72 -4.83 -22.94
C PRO A 393 -9.34 -5.06 -23.58
N ASN A 394 -9.33 -5.99 -24.54
CA ASN A 394 -8.19 -6.35 -25.38
C ASN A 394 -7.63 -5.17 -26.19
N ILE A 395 -6.32 -4.94 -26.09
CA ILE A 395 -5.55 -4.11 -27.04
C ILE A 395 -4.70 -5.04 -27.90
N VAL A 396 -4.95 -5.00 -29.21
CA VAL A 396 -4.25 -5.73 -30.26
C VAL A 396 -2.91 -5.05 -30.54
N LEU A 397 -1.81 -5.78 -30.40
CA LEU A 397 -0.48 -5.36 -30.86
C LEU A 397 -0.18 -6.02 -32.21
N VAL A 398 0.15 -5.20 -33.20
CA VAL A 398 0.64 -5.60 -34.53
C VAL A 398 2.17 -5.78 -34.46
N PRO A 399 2.75 -6.87 -34.98
CA PRO A 399 4.20 -6.99 -35.09
C PRO A 399 4.71 -6.31 -36.38
N GLY A 400 5.78 -5.53 -36.25
CA GLY A 400 6.54 -4.99 -37.37
C GLY A 400 7.77 -5.86 -37.65
N ASP A 401 7.88 -6.32 -38.90
CA ASP A 401 9.02 -7.03 -39.46
C ASP A 401 10.21 -6.09 -39.70
N TYR A 402 11.43 -6.54 -39.40
CA TYR A 402 12.65 -6.08 -40.10
C TYR A 402 13.63 -7.24 -40.32
N PRO A 403 14.37 -7.26 -41.44
CA PRO A 403 15.04 -8.47 -41.94
C PRO A 403 16.51 -8.57 -41.54
N LEU A 404 16.96 -9.83 -41.49
CA LEU A 404 18.34 -10.27 -41.39
C LEU A 404 19.07 -10.01 -42.73
N GLU A 405 20.22 -9.34 -42.67
CA GLU A 405 21.24 -9.41 -43.72
C GLU A 405 22.45 -10.18 -43.22
N VAL A 406 22.80 -11.21 -43.98
CA VAL A 406 23.97 -12.06 -43.86
C VAL A 406 25.02 -11.53 -44.83
N SER A 407 26.26 -11.40 -44.38
CA SER A 407 27.41 -11.40 -45.29
C SER A 407 28.56 -12.17 -44.63
N GLU A 408 28.86 -13.32 -45.21
CA GLU A 408 30.10 -14.07 -45.04
C GLU A 408 31.24 -13.34 -45.78
N ASP A 409 32.44 -13.36 -45.22
CA ASP A 409 33.68 -13.40 -46.01
C ASP A 409 34.82 -14.00 -45.17
N GLU A 410 35.40 -15.06 -45.70
CA GLU A 410 36.62 -15.73 -45.25
C GLU A 410 37.87 -14.99 -45.77
N ASN A 411 38.92 -14.82 -44.94
CA ASN A 411 40.21 -15.52 -45.13
C ASN A 411 41.36 -15.00 -44.25
N LEU A 412 42.27 -15.96 -44.00
CA LEU A 412 43.54 -15.99 -43.28
C LEU A 412 44.47 -14.76 -43.42
N GLU A 413 45.24 -14.49 -42.35
CA GLU A 413 46.72 -14.52 -42.40
C GLU A 413 47.34 -14.47 -40.99
N THR A 414 48.25 -15.41 -40.71
CA THR A 414 49.17 -15.41 -39.56
C THR A 414 50.48 -14.74 -39.94
N PRO A 415 51.08 -13.92 -39.05
CA PRO A 415 52.53 -13.86 -39.01
C PRO A 415 53.11 -14.01 -37.59
N ASP A 416 53.96 -15.02 -37.49
CA ASP A 416 55.33 -15.03 -36.99
C ASP A 416 55.74 -14.34 -35.67
N ASN A 417 56.60 -15.07 -34.99
CA ASN A 417 57.03 -14.93 -33.61
C ASN A 417 58.47 -14.42 -33.57
N SER A 418 58.70 -13.14 -33.28
CA SER A 418 59.99 -12.69 -32.71
C SER A 418 59.97 -11.22 -32.26
N THR A 419 59.80 -10.99 -30.96
CA THR A 419 60.53 -9.91 -30.22
C THR A 419 60.40 -10.17 -28.72
N LEU A 420 61.49 -10.66 -28.13
CA LEU A 420 61.68 -10.74 -26.67
C LEU A 420 61.79 -9.32 -26.10
N SER A 421 60.82 -8.94 -25.26
CA SER A 421 60.92 -7.79 -24.35
C SER A 421 61.08 -8.29 -22.90
N PRO A 422 61.78 -7.55 -22.02
CA PRO A 422 62.11 -8.05 -20.68
C PRO A 422 60.87 -8.15 -19.79
N LEU A 423 60.82 -9.21 -18.98
CA LEU A 423 59.82 -9.47 -17.94
C LEU A 423 59.56 -8.22 -17.08
N LEU A 424 58.40 -7.61 -17.30
CA LEU A 424 57.76 -6.75 -16.30
C LEU A 424 57.15 -7.68 -15.25
N ASP A 425 57.53 -7.51 -13.99
CA ASP A 425 56.85 -8.14 -12.85
C ASP A 425 55.38 -7.72 -12.88
N PHE A 426 54.51 -8.62 -13.33
CA PHE A 426 53.08 -8.45 -13.15
C PHE A 426 52.77 -8.58 -11.66
N PRO A 427 52.07 -7.61 -11.04
CA PRO A 427 51.59 -7.80 -9.67
C PRO A 427 50.73 -9.07 -9.65
N LEU A 428 51.10 -10.00 -8.77
CA LEU A 428 50.31 -11.22 -8.53
C LEU A 428 48.85 -10.83 -8.40
N LEU A 429 48.03 -11.27 -9.36
CA LEU A 429 46.58 -11.10 -9.27
C LEU A 429 46.15 -11.69 -7.91
N PRO A 430 45.34 -10.97 -7.12
CA PRO A 430 44.82 -11.53 -5.88
C PRO A 430 44.14 -12.87 -6.21
N PRO A 431 44.25 -13.88 -5.33
CA PRO A 431 43.65 -15.18 -5.58
C PRO A 431 42.17 -14.98 -5.96
N PRO A 432 41.66 -15.71 -6.96
CA PRO A 432 40.26 -15.59 -7.36
C PRO A 432 39.41 -15.79 -6.11
N LYS A 433 38.55 -14.80 -5.83
CA LYS A 433 37.63 -14.86 -4.70
C LYS A 433 36.86 -16.18 -4.83
N PRO A 434 36.76 -16.99 -3.76
CA PRO A 434 36.02 -18.24 -3.83
C PRO A 434 34.62 -17.98 -4.39
N PRO A 435 34.05 -18.93 -5.17
CA PRO A 435 32.74 -18.74 -5.79
C PRO A 435 31.72 -18.35 -4.73
N THR A 436 31.00 -17.26 -4.99
CA THR A 436 29.96 -16.75 -4.12
C THR A 436 28.83 -17.78 -4.02
N VAL A 437 28.60 -18.31 -2.82
CA VAL A 437 27.50 -19.23 -2.54
C VAL A 437 26.29 -18.43 -2.07
N LEU A 438 25.25 -18.38 -2.89
CA LEU A 438 23.97 -17.78 -2.51
C LEU A 438 23.24 -18.68 -1.51
N LYS A 439 22.69 -18.07 -0.45
CA LYS A 439 21.93 -18.76 0.59
C LYS A 439 20.48 -18.25 0.60
N PRO A 440 19.49 -19.11 0.90
CA PRO A 440 18.11 -18.66 1.09
C PRO A 440 18.00 -17.68 2.25
N ALA A 441 17.06 -16.74 2.16
CA ALA A 441 16.89 -15.65 3.10
C ALA A 441 16.15 -16.05 4.39
N PHE A 442 16.67 -17.05 5.11
CA PHE A 442 16.33 -17.29 6.51
C PHE A 442 17.12 -16.28 7.37
N ILE A 443 16.51 -15.12 7.62
CA ILE A 443 17.15 -13.97 8.24
C ILE A 443 16.85 -13.96 9.74
N HIS A 444 17.88 -14.12 10.56
CA HIS A 444 17.73 -13.95 12.01
C HIS A 444 17.23 -12.54 12.38
N ALA A 445 16.36 -12.49 13.39
CA ALA A 445 15.71 -11.29 13.89
C ALA A 445 16.69 -10.13 14.18
N ARG A 446 17.91 -10.42 14.65
CA ARG A 446 18.96 -9.41 14.86
C ARG A 446 19.40 -8.68 13.58
N ARG A 447 19.39 -9.36 12.42
CA ARG A 447 19.78 -8.80 11.12
C ARG A 447 18.68 -7.98 10.46
N LEU A 448 17.43 -8.18 10.88
CA LEU A 448 16.27 -7.39 10.45
C LEU A 448 15.43 -7.02 11.68
N ALA A 449 16.03 -6.20 12.55
CA ALA A 449 15.48 -5.92 13.88
C ALA A 449 14.29 -4.94 13.83
N THR A 450 13.21 -5.34 14.49
CA THR A 450 12.03 -4.51 14.73
C THR A 450 12.00 -4.02 16.18
N ALA A 451 11.37 -2.88 16.43
CA ALA A 451 11.14 -2.34 17.76
C ALA A 451 9.68 -1.90 17.91
N GLY A 452 9.05 -2.27 19.01
CA GLY A 452 7.63 -2.00 19.25
C GLY A 452 6.94 -3.23 19.84
N GLU A 453 5.87 -2.97 20.57
CA GLU A 453 5.08 -4.00 21.26
C GLU A 453 3.61 -3.59 21.20
N TYR A 454 2.71 -4.57 21.19
CA TYR A 454 1.27 -4.31 21.29
C TYR A 454 0.91 -3.63 22.61
N SER A 455 -0.23 -2.95 22.64
CA SER A 455 -0.78 -2.37 23.86
C SER A 455 -1.69 -3.41 24.50
N ASP A 456 -1.33 -3.97 25.65
CA ASP A 456 -2.19 -4.92 26.39
C ASP A 456 -3.43 -4.20 26.97
N THR A 457 -4.39 -3.89 26.09
CA THR A 457 -5.49 -2.98 26.38
C THR A 457 -6.77 -3.36 25.64
N ASP A 458 -7.90 -3.24 26.34
CA ASP A 458 -9.24 -3.25 25.74
C ASP A 458 -9.78 -1.84 25.46
N SER A 459 -8.95 -0.80 25.68
CA SER A 459 -9.32 0.61 25.51
C SER A 459 -8.72 1.21 24.24
N PRO A 460 -9.55 1.59 23.24
CA PRO A 460 -9.07 2.19 22.00
C PRO A 460 -8.30 3.51 22.20
N SER A 461 -8.70 4.33 23.19
CA SER A 461 -8.00 5.58 23.50
C SER A 461 -6.63 5.34 24.14
N PHE A 462 -6.49 4.26 24.92
CA PHE A 462 -5.20 3.89 25.49
C PHE A 462 -4.28 3.30 24.42
N LEU A 463 -4.80 2.43 23.55
CA LEU A 463 -4.08 1.89 22.40
C LEU A 463 -3.45 3.02 21.58
N GLU A 464 -4.26 4.01 21.21
CA GLU A 464 -3.83 5.20 20.48
C GLU A 464 -2.68 5.92 21.19
N LEU A 465 -2.86 6.29 22.45
CA LEU A 465 -1.86 7.05 23.21
C LEU A 465 -0.55 6.26 23.34
N ASP A 466 -0.64 4.98 23.69
CA ASP A 466 0.52 4.13 23.91
C ASP A 466 1.31 3.89 22.61
N GLN A 467 0.64 3.61 21.50
CA GLN A 467 1.31 3.43 20.21
C GLN A 467 1.98 4.73 19.72
N LEU A 468 1.35 5.90 19.91
CA LEU A 468 1.97 7.19 19.55
C LEU A 468 3.18 7.53 20.44
N LEU A 469 3.12 7.23 21.74
CA LEU A 469 4.25 7.41 22.65
C LEU A 469 5.40 6.44 22.31
N LYS A 470 5.09 5.18 21.98
CA LYS A 470 6.07 4.19 21.52
C LYS A 470 6.74 4.65 20.23
N LEU A 471 6.00 5.17 19.25
CA LEU A 471 6.56 5.72 18.02
C LEU A 471 7.56 6.85 18.31
N ALA A 472 7.15 7.84 19.12
CA ALA A 472 8.01 8.97 19.47
C ALA A 472 9.29 8.55 20.22
N ARG A 473 9.19 7.54 21.09
CA ARG A 473 10.31 7.01 21.88
C ARG A 473 11.25 6.11 21.08
N LEU A 474 10.70 5.20 20.29
CA LEU A 474 11.45 4.12 19.63
C LEU A 474 11.98 4.52 18.26
N ARG A 475 11.41 5.55 17.62
CA ARG A 475 11.82 6.03 16.29
C ARG A 475 11.96 7.56 16.22
N PRO A 476 12.81 8.18 17.05
CA PRO A 476 13.01 9.63 17.04
C PRO A 476 13.61 10.15 15.72
N GLU A 477 14.29 9.28 14.94
CA GLU A 477 14.94 9.66 13.68
C GLU A 477 14.82 8.55 12.60
N PRO A 478 15.00 8.87 11.30
CA PRO A 478 14.85 7.90 10.22
C PRO A 478 15.74 6.66 10.31
N LYS A 479 16.92 6.79 10.93
CA LYS A 479 17.90 5.71 11.07
C LYS A 479 17.61 4.75 12.23
N SER A 480 16.61 5.04 13.07
CA SER A 480 16.19 4.16 14.14
C SER A 480 15.76 2.78 13.60
N ARG A 481 15.69 1.77 14.48
CA ARG A 481 15.21 0.43 14.08
C ARG A 481 13.81 0.53 13.49
N ILE A 482 13.44 -0.46 12.65
CA ILE A 482 12.10 -0.59 12.09
C ILE A 482 11.08 -0.53 13.23
N HIS A 483 10.27 0.52 13.28
CA HIS A 483 9.23 0.63 14.29
C HIS A 483 7.98 -0.13 13.86
N LYS A 484 7.59 -1.11 14.67
CA LYS A 484 6.31 -1.82 14.55
C LYS A 484 5.27 -1.17 15.44
N SER A 485 4.26 -0.56 14.82
CA SER A 485 3.11 0.01 15.49
C SER A 485 1.95 -0.96 15.36
N THR A 486 1.52 -1.53 16.49
CA THR A 486 0.51 -2.61 16.53
C THR A 486 -0.82 -2.04 17.02
N TRP A 487 -1.84 -2.09 16.17
CA TRP A 487 -3.17 -1.55 16.39
C TRP A 487 -4.19 -2.66 16.59
N THR A 488 -4.01 -3.42 17.67
CA THR A 488 -4.88 -4.52 18.08
C THR A 488 -5.50 -4.22 19.45
N ILE A 489 -6.69 -4.75 19.72
CA ILE A 489 -7.40 -4.58 20.99
C ILE A 489 -7.43 -5.93 21.69
N THR A 490 -6.82 -5.99 22.88
CA THR A 490 -6.76 -7.21 23.68
C THR A 490 -8.14 -7.53 24.26
N GLN A 491 -8.61 -8.75 24.03
CA GLN A 491 -9.77 -9.28 24.73
C GLN A 491 -9.47 -9.43 26.23
N ARG A 492 -10.40 -9.02 27.09
CA ARG A 492 -10.34 -9.34 28.53
C ARG A 492 -11.06 -10.65 28.81
N THR A 493 -10.87 -11.25 29.98
CA THR A 493 -11.51 -12.52 30.38
C THR A 493 -13.02 -12.51 30.16
N LYS A 494 -13.70 -11.38 30.43
CA LYS A 494 -15.14 -11.20 30.18
C LYS A 494 -15.51 -11.34 28.70
N ASP A 495 -14.66 -10.87 27.80
CA ASP A 495 -14.88 -10.91 26.35
C ASP A 495 -14.65 -12.34 25.81
N VAL A 496 -13.64 -13.03 26.36
CA VAL A 496 -13.28 -14.40 25.99
C VAL A 496 -14.40 -15.39 26.33
N ILE A 497 -15.13 -15.17 27.42
CA ILE A 497 -16.26 -16.03 27.84
C ILE A 497 -17.59 -15.62 27.19
N ASP A 498 -17.70 -14.39 26.66
CA ASP A 498 -18.91 -13.87 26.00
C ASP A 498 -18.99 -14.28 24.52
N ILE A 499 -18.82 -15.58 24.26
CA ILE A 499 -18.70 -16.17 22.92
C ILE A 499 -19.98 -15.96 22.08
N GLY A 500 -21.14 -15.78 22.74
CA GLY A 500 -22.40 -15.51 22.06
C GLY A 500 -22.54 -14.08 21.51
N ASN A 501 -21.65 -13.18 21.89
CA ASN A 501 -21.70 -11.77 21.50
C ASN A 501 -20.60 -11.47 20.47
N SER A 502 -20.93 -11.55 19.18
CA SER A 502 -19.96 -11.33 18.11
C SER A 502 -19.19 -10.01 18.22
N ALA A 503 -19.79 -8.96 18.79
CA ALA A 503 -19.14 -7.65 18.98
C ALA A 503 -17.91 -7.68 19.90
N THR A 504 -17.75 -8.72 20.73
CA THR A 504 -16.57 -8.88 21.59
C THR A 504 -15.50 -9.77 20.97
N SER A 505 -15.72 -10.32 19.77
CA SER A 505 -14.73 -11.12 19.03
C SER A 505 -13.50 -10.29 18.66
N ILE A 506 -12.36 -10.96 18.41
CA ILE A 506 -11.13 -10.27 17.98
C ILE A 506 -11.38 -9.48 16.68
N ILE A 507 -12.02 -10.10 15.68
CA ILE A 507 -12.40 -9.44 14.42
C ILE A 507 -13.24 -8.19 14.67
N SER A 508 -14.29 -8.28 15.50
CA SER A 508 -15.12 -7.10 15.80
C SER A 508 -14.39 -6.02 16.60
N LYS A 509 -13.42 -6.40 17.43
CA LYS A 509 -12.54 -5.48 18.16
C LYS A 509 -11.50 -4.80 17.26
N ALA A 510 -11.25 -5.28 16.04
CA ALA A 510 -10.43 -4.59 15.06
C ALA A 510 -11.07 -3.27 14.59
N VAL A 511 -12.41 -3.20 14.53
CA VAL A 511 -13.17 -2.00 14.09
C VAL A 511 -12.81 -0.74 14.90
N PRO A 512 -12.92 -0.71 16.25
CA PRO A 512 -12.50 0.45 17.03
C PRO A 512 -10.97 0.69 16.99
N ALA A 513 -10.15 -0.34 16.73
CA ALA A 513 -8.71 -0.20 16.60
C ALA A 513 -8.34 0.54 15.30
N HIS A 514 -8.88 0.09 14.16
CA HIS A 514 -8.73 0.71 12.84
C HIS A 514 -9.22 2.15 12.84
N ARG A 515 -10.35 2.41 13.50
CA ARG A 515 -10.84 3.78 13.66
C ARG A 515 -9.82 4.68 14.36
N ARG A 516 -9.21 4.23 15.45
CA ARG A 516 -8.19 5.00 16.16
C ARG A 516 -6.93 5.19 15.32
N LEU A 517 -6.51 4.14 14.61
CA LEU A 517 -5.42 4.18 13.64
C LEU A 517 -5.66 5.32 12.65
N PHE A 518 -6.75 5.29 11.88
CA PHE A 518 -7.00 6.25 10.81
C PHE A 518 -7.24 7.68 11.33
N SER A 519 -7.95 7.85 12.44
CA SER A 519 -8.29 9.17 12.96
C SER A 519 -7.13 9.91 13.64
N MET A 520 -6.15 9.19 14.19
CA MET A 520 -5.18 9.77 15.11
C MET A 520 -3.72 9.59 14.71
N ILE A 521 -3.36 8.54 13.96
CA ILE A 521 -1.96 8.26 13.66
C ILE A 521 -1.26 9.45 13.00
N TRP A 522 -1.95 10.13 12.07
CA TRP A 522 -1.40 11.26 11.31
C TRP A 522 -0.93 12.41 12.21
N LYS A 523 -1.59 12.63 13.35
CA LYS A 523 -1.23 13.70 14.30
C LYS A 523 0.12 13.48 14.97
N GLY A 524 0.57 12.22 15.04
CA GLY A 524 1.86 11.85 15.61
C GLY A 524 3.01 11.79 14.60
N LEU A 525 2.73 11.91 13.30
CA LEU A 525 3.73 11.72 12.24
C LEU A 525 4.51 13.00 11.96
N LYS A 526 5.79 12.82 11.65
CA LYS A 526 6.73 13.85 11.21
C LYS A 526 7.61 13.28 10.10
N GLY A 527 8.25 14.13 9.30
CA GLY A 527 9.21 13.69 8.27
C GLY A 527 10.35 12.81 8.81
N THR A 528 10.70 12.97 10.08
CA THR A 528 11.71 12.15 10.75
C THR A 528 11.15 10.95 11.53
N THR A 529 9.84 10.91 11.78
CA THR A 529 9.20 9.97 12.72
C THR A 529 7.84 9.52 12.18
N TYR A 530 7.80 8.30 11.64
CA TYR A 530 6.58 7.59 11.23
C TYR A 530 6.80 6.07 11.36
N PRO A 531 5.75 5.26 11.56
CA PRO A 531 5.92 3.82 11.71
C PRO A 531 6.43 3.18 10.43
N ASN A 532 7.22 2.13 10.57
CA ASN A 532 7.68 1.33 9.44
C ASN A 532 6.75 0.16 9.15
N LEU A 533 6.20 -0.44 10.19
CA LEU A 533 5.18 -1.48 10.08
C LEU A 533 3.93 -0.99 10.81
N ILE A 534 2.79 -1.01 10.13
CA ILE A 534 1.46 -0.82 10.74
C ILE A 534 0.81 -2.19 10.81
N GLU A 535 0.86 -2.81 11.98
CA GLU A 535 0.37 -4.16 12.23
C GLU A 535 -1.07 -4.11 12.76
N VAL A 536 -1.99 -4.85 12.14
CA VAL A 536 -3.41 -4.87 12.51
C VAL A 536 -3.98 -6.28 12.55
N ASP A 537 -5.05 -6.45 13.33
CA ASP A 537 -6.02 -7.52 13.12
C ASP A 537 -6.96 -7.13 11.96
N ASP A 538 -7.53 -8.13 11.31
CA ASP A 538 -8.58 -8.00 10.29
C ASP A 538 -8.21 -7.11 9.08
N ILE A 539 -7.17 -7.47 8.32
CA ILE A 539 -6.91 -6.88 7.00
C ILE A 539 -7.99 -7.39 6.03
N HIS A 540 -8.94 -6.53 5.69
CA HIS A 540 -10.08 -6.87 4.83
C HIS A 540 -10.27 -5.92 3.64
N ASP A 541 -9.41 -4.91 3.50
CA ASP A 541 -9.40 -3.94 2.41
C ASP A 541 -8.02 -3.25 2.28
N SER A 542 -7.87 -2.38 1.28
CA SER A 542 -6.63 -1.66 0.99
C SER A 542 -6.38 -0.41 1.83
N GLN A 543 -7.17 -0.12 2.87
CA GLN A 543 -7.12 1.17 3.57
C GLN A 543 -5.85 1.35 4.42
N VAL A 544 -5.36 0.27 5.05
CA VAL A 544 -4.06 0.30 5.74
C VAL A 544 -2.91 0.50 4.75
N THR A 545 -3.01 -0.10 3.56
CA THR A 545 -2.06 0.09 2.45
C THR A 545 -2.07 1.51 1.94
N ALA A 546 -3.25 2.10 1.74
CA ALA A 546 -3.37 3.49 1.33
C ALA A 546 -2.72 4.45 2.33
N LEU A 547 -2.89 4.20 3.63
CA LEU A 547 -2.22 4.97 4.68
C LEU A 547 -0.69 4.83 4.57
N CYS A 548 -0.15 3.62 4.47
CA CYS A 548 1.29 3.39 4.33
C CYS A 548 1.87 4.04 3.07
N VAL A 549 1.21 3.87 1.92
CA VAL A 549 1.61 4.50 0.65
C VAL A 549 1.55 6.02 0.74
N ALA A 550 0.53 6.59 1.40
CA ALA A 550 0.44 8.02 1.63
C ALA A 550 1.55 8.55 2.55
N ILE A 551 1.90 7.83 3.62
CA ILE A 551 3.05 8.15 4.50
C ILE A 551 4.34 8.17 3.67
N ASN A 552 4.58 7.12 2.88
CA ASN A 552 5.75 7.02 2.01
C ASN A 552 5.80 8.16 1.00
N HIS A 553 4.67 8.52 0.38
CA HIS A 553 4.62 9.56 -0.63
C HIS A 553 4.79 10.96 -0.03
N TYR A 554 4.20 11.20 1.14
CA TYR A 554 4.22 12.50 1.81
C TYR A 554 5.59 12.79 2.46
N PHE A 555 6.21 11.81 3.13
CA PHE A 555 7.51 12.00 3.81
C PHE A 555 8.72 11.53 2.98
N GLY A 556 8.54 10.59 2.04
CA GLY A 556 9.63 9.95 1.32
C GLY A 556 10.46 10.87 0.44
N ARG A 557 9.92 12.01 -0.04
CA ARG A 557 10.67 12.95 -0.88
C ARG A 557 11.51 13.98 -0.10
N GLY A 558 11.59 13.88 1.23
CA GLY A 558 12.34 14.83 2.07
C GLY A 558 11.75 16.24 2.09
N LEU A 559 10.49 16.40 1.68
CA LEU A 559 9.80 17.67 1.64
C LEU A 559 9.09 17.90 2.97
N ASP A 560 9.66 18.78 3.79
CA ASP A 560 8.87 19.46 4.81
C ASP A 560 7.88 20.41 4.09
N MET A 561 6.59 20.35 4.42
CA MET A 561 5.51 21.10 3.73
C MET A 561 5.69 22.62 3.78
N ALA A 562 6.57 23.11 4.66
CA ALA A 562 7.06 24.49 4.65
C ALA A 562 7.70 24.85 3.29
N GLY A 563 8.45 23.94 2.67
CA GLY A 563 9.04 24.11 1.33
C GLY A 563 8.01 24.07 0.19
N VAL A 564 6.98 23.22 0.33
CA VAL A 564 5.92 23.05 -0.69
C VAL A 564 5.06 24.32 -0.80
N LYS A 565 4.72 24.98 0.31
CA LYS A 565 4.02 26.29 0.27
C LYS A 565 4.87 27.38 -0.41
N ILE A 566 6.19 27.33 -0.29
CA ILE A 566 7.10 28.30 -0.93
C ILE A 566 7.21 28.01 -2.43
N LEU A 567 7.31 26.74 -2.84
CA LEU A 567 7.35 26.35 -4.25
C LEU A 567 6.02 26.58 -4.97
N GLY A 568 4.88 26.22 -4.36
CA GLY A 568 3.54 26.48 -4.89
C GLY A 568 3.27 27.98 -5.04
N LYS A 569 3.67 28.81 -4.05
CA LYS A 569 3.62 30.28 -4.18
C LYS A 569 4.52 30.80 -5.30
N ARG A 570 5.77 30.30 -5.43
CA ARG A 570 6.70 30.71 -6.49
C ARG A 570 6.20 30.33 -7.88
N ARG A 571 5.60 29.14 -8.05
CA ARG A 571 4.98 28.73 -9.33
C ARG A 571 3.72 29.51 -9.66
N MET A 572 2.85 29.80 -8.69
CA MET A 572 1.70 30.69 -8.93
C MET A 572 2.14 32.09 -9.37
N VAL A 573 3.22 32.63 -8.80
CA VAL A 573 3.79 33.91 -9.23
C VAL A 573 4.34 33.81 -10.67
N MET A 574 5.00 32.71 -11.03
CA MET A 574 5.46 32.48 -12.41
C MET A 574 4.31 32.32 -13.42
N ILE A 575 3.24 31.59 -13.07
CA ILE A 575 2.07 31.40 -13.93
C ILE A 575 1.29 32.71 -14.08
N LYS A 576 1.06 33.46 -13.00
CA LYS A 576 0.49 34.82 -13.09
C LYS A 576 1.40 35.78 -13.86
N GLY A 577 2.72 35.65 -13.75
CA GLY A 577 3.69 36.40 -14.54
C GLY A 577 3.57 36.09 -16.03
N ARG A 578 3.46 34.82 -16.40
CA ARG A 578 3.23 34.37 -17.79
C ARG A 578 1.88 34.83 -18.35
N SER A 579 0.78 34.67 -17.62
CA SER A 579 -0.53 35.19 -18.07
C SER A 579 -0.58 36.72 -18.13
N ALA A 580 0.19 37.43 -17.28
CA ALA A 580 0.30 38.89 -17.35
C ALA A 580 1.17 39.36 -18.53
N GLU A 581 2.19 38.57 -18.92
CA GLU A 581 2.98 38.81 -20.14
C GLU A 581 2.22 38.44 -21.41
N GLU A 582 1.46 37.34 -21.43
CA GLU A 582 0.56 36.97 -22.52
C GLU A 582 -0.58 37.97 -22.68
N GLY A 583 -1.18 38.44 -21.57
CA GLY A 583 -2.18 39.52 -21.59
C GLY A 583 -1.62 40.89 -22.00
N LYS A 584 -0.31 41.13 -21.84
CA LYS A 584 0.38 42.31 -22.41
C LYS A 584 0.72 42.11 -23.89
N SER A 585 1.10 40.90 -24.30
CA SER A 585 1.32 40.54 -25.70
C SER A 585 0.03 40.66 -26.53
N GLU A 586 -1.11 40.23 -25.99
CA GLU A 586 -2.42 40.40 -26.63
C GLU A 586 -2.87 41.87 -26.66
N LYS A 587 -2.54 42.68 -25.64
CA LYS A 587 -2.82 44.13 -25.64
C LYS A 587 -1.89 44.93 -26.57
N LEU A 588 -0.66 44.48 -26.82
CA LEU A 588 0.21 45.03 -27.86
C LEU A 588 -0.17 44.52 -29.27
N GLY A 589 -0.81 43.36 -29.38
CA GLY A 589 -1.38 42.83 -30.63
C GLY A 589 -2.65 43.55 -31.11
N TRP A 590 -3.34 44.29 -30.23
CA TRP A 590 -4.56 45.05 -30.54
C TRP A 590 -4.34 46.55 -30.81
N LEU A 591 -3.15 47.09 -30.56
CA LEU A 591 -2.76 48.46 -30.93
C LEU A 591 -1.86 48.53 -32.18
N GLY A 592 -1.44 47.37 -32.73
CA GLY A 592 -0.59 47.27 -33.93
C GLY A 592 -1.31 46.95 -35.25
N LYS A 593 -2.64 46.76 -35.25
CA LYS A 593 -3.41 46.35 -36.45
C LYS A 593 -4.48 47.37 -36.90
N GLY A 594 -4.25 48.65 -36.61
CA GLY A 594 -5.10 49.78 -37.05
C GLY A 594 -4.45 50.78 -38.02
N VAL A 595 -3.16 50.63 -38.37
CA VAL A 595 -2.41 51.65 -39.15
C VAL A 595 -1.77 51.10 -40.45
N VAL A 596 -1.94 49.80 -40.78
CA VAL A 596 -1.36 49.20 -42.01
C VAL A 596 -2.40 48.85 -43.08
N LEU A 597 -3.51 49.58 -43.13
CA LEU A 597 -4.57 49.42 -44.16
C LEU A 597 -5.01 50.74 -44.83
N PHE A 598 -4.14 51.76 -44.90
CA PHE A 598 -4.47 53.00 -45.63
C PHE A 598 -3.34 53.64 -46.46
N ALA A 599 -2.29 52.89 -46.84
CA ALA A 599 -1.24 53.45 -47.71
C ALA A 599 -0.61 52.45 -48.68
N ASN A 600 -1.44 51.64 -49.35
CA ASN A 600 -1.08 50.96 -50.61
C ASN A 600 -2.26 51.01 -51.60
N GLY A 601 -2.91 52.17 -51.66
CA GLY A 601 -4.06 52.44 -52.51
C GLY A 601 -3.97 53.82 -53.16
N LEU A 602 -2.78 54.22 -53.64
CA LEU A 602 -2.67 55.35 -54.57
C LEU A 602 -1.37 55.31 -55.39
N THR A 603 -1.19 54.27 -56.19
CA THR A 603 -0.23 54.25 -57.30
C THR A 603 -0.86 53.54 -58.51
N SER A 604 -1.86 54.20 -59.10
CA SER A 604 -2.21 54.06 -60.53
C SER A 604 -3.06 55.25 -60.98
N ALA A 605 -2.43 56.41 -61.04
CA ALA A 605 -2.87 57.50 -61.90
C ALA A 605 -1.68 58.44 -62.15
N ILE A 606 -1.30 58.53 -63.42
CA ILE A 606 -0.61 59.67 -64.04
C ILE A 606 0.90 59.76 -63.76
N LYS A 607 1.63 58.99 -64.57
CA LYS A 607 2.78 59.51 -65.31
C LYS A 607 2.32 60.76 -66.07
N ASN A 608 2.86 61.93 -65.76
CA ASN A 608 3.30 62.93 -66.75
C ASN A 608 3.98 64.14 -66.11
N MET A 609 5.21 64.40 -66.58
CA MET A 609 5.87 65.69 -66.78
C MET A 609 6.59 66.42 -65.62
N ASN A 610 7.92 66.17 -65.56
CA ASN A 610 9.09 67.10 -65.68
C ASN A 610 9.26 68.38 -64.80
N PRO A 611 10.51 68.91 -64.67
CA PRO A 611 11.04 69.48 -63.43
C PRO A 611 11.43 70.97 -63.53
N ARG A 612 11.83 71.55 -62.38
CA ARG A 612 12.61 72.80 -62.11
C ARG A 612 12.09 73.39 -60.79
N SER A 613 12.78 74.11 -59.90
CA SER A 613 14.17 74.56 -59.72
C SER A 613 14.19 75.44 -58.44
N CYS A 614 15.37 75.60 -57.82
CA CYS A 614 15.81 76.75 -56.99
C CYS A 614 15.27 76.89 -55.54
N LEU A 615 16.21 76.93 -54.56
CA LEU A 615 16.64 78.12 -53.76
C LEU A 615 15.60 78.46 -52.66
N THR A 616 15.89 78.75 -51.39
CA THR A 616 17.05 79.33 -50.69
C THR A 616 16.70 79.42 -49.19
N GLU A 617 17.74 79.42 -48.32
CA GLU A 617 17.85 80.20 -47.05
C GLU A 617 16.82 79.97 -45.91
N ARG A 618 17.07 80.16 -44.60
CA ARG A 618 18.19 80.56 -43.74
C ARG A 618 17.66 80.46 -42.28
N TRP A 619 18.59 80.28 -41.33
CA TRP A 619 18.58 80.84 -39.95
C TRP A 619 17.59 80.28 -38.91
N CYS A 620 17.81 80.36 -37.60
CA CYS A 620 18.96 80.40 -36.67
C CYS A 620 18.33 80.65 -35.28
N GLY A 621 18.96 80.17 -34.20
CA GLY A 621 18.75 80.68 -32.83
C GLY A 621 18.29 79.61 -31.83
N MET A 622 19.18 79.03 -31.03
CA MET A 622 19.66 79.49 -29.69
C MET A 622 18.54 79.47 -28.62
N MET A 623 18.68 78.59 -27.61
CA MET A 623 19.07 78.90 -26.20
C MET A 623 17.97 79.71 -25.47
N THR A 624 17.45 79.37 -24.29
CA THR A 624 18.09 78.90 -23.03
C THR A 624 17.01 78.73 -21.93
N THR A 625 17.28 77.82 -20.98
CA THR A 625 17.02 77.85 -19.51
C THR A 625 15.62 78.02 -18.89
N ASP A 626 15.38 77.08 -17.94
CA ASP A 626 14.81 77.21 -16.59
C ASP A 626 13.33 77.58 -16.40
N THR A 627 12.49 76.59 -16.08
CA THR A 627 11.97 76.31 -14.72
C THR A 627 11.12 75.03 -14.71
#